data_AF-M2T9Z1-F1
#
_entry.id   AF-M2T9Z1-F1
#
_cell.length_a   1.000
_cell.length_b   1.000
_cell.length_c   1.000
_cell.angle_alpha   90.00
_cell.angle_beta   90.00
_cell.angle_gamma   90.00
#
_symmetry.space_group_name_H-M   'P 1'
#
loop_
_entity.id
_entity.type
_entity.pdbx_description
1 polymer ?
#
loop_
_entity_poly.entity_id
_entity_poly.type
_entity_poly.pdbx_seq_one_letter_code
_entity_poly.pdbx_strand_id
1 'polypeptide(L)'
;MFNDTKYSDAMVVIQGKKLPVHKSVICTQSEYFEKAFQDAFVEGSSGVLTFDNGSGAAHWRVFEYLYTGDYSDDLSHDFEDDPALLKEARVYALANMFFLEDLKAFATAKLQQKLEELWTSESFPECIREVYATTPESDRAMRSAVVEVAKDHVRELGKMVLFKDLLREGGDFAVDYFESVVFPAPPAVLSTHLRAGGLFGGTCKNSSVW
;
A
#
# COMPACT_ATOMS: atom_id res chain seq x y z
N MET A 1 -22.80 2.39 2.96
CA MET A 1 -22.65 0.94 2.72
C MET A 1 -21.45 0.38 3.48
N PHE A 2 -20.29 1.05 3.47
CA PHE A 2 -19.25 0.74 4.46
C PHE A 2 -19.76 0.91 5.89
N ASN A 3 -19.40 -0.01 6.79
CA ASN A 3 -19.83 -0.04 8.19
C ASN A 3 -21.35 0.18 8.38
N ASP A 4 -22.15 -0.46 7.52
CA ASP A 4 -23.60 -0.35 7.50
C ASP A 4 -24.20 -1.74 7.74
N THR A 5 -25.15 -1.84 8.67
CA THR A 5 -25.81 -3.11 8.99
C THR A 5 -26.84 -3.50 7.93
N LYS A 6 -27.30 -2.54 7.11
CA LYS A 6 -28.33 -2.75 6.10
C LYS A 6 -27.82 -3.67 4.98
N TYR A 7 -28.39 -4.87 4.90
CA TYR A 7 -28.01 -5.95 3.96
C TYR A 7 -26.65 -6.60 4.22
N SER A 8 -26.00 -6.29 5.34
CA SER A 8 -24.82 -7.04 5.77
C SER A 8 -25.17 -8.51 6.01
N ASP A 9 -24.29 -9.39 5.56
CA ASP A 9 -24.43 -10.86 5.59
C ASP A 9 -23.18 -11.56 6.16
N ALA A 10 -22.22 -10.76 6.65
CA ALA A 10 -21.06 -11.20 7.41
C ALA A 10 -20.62 -10.12 8.41
N MET A 11 -19.76 -10.51 9.34
CA MET A 11 -19.19 -9.64 10.36
C MET A 11 -17.68 -9.84 10.42
N VAL A 12 -16.95 -8.73 10.40
CA VAL A 12 -15.53 -8.73 10.74
C VAL A 12 -15.38 -8.21 12.16
N VAL A 13 -14.56 -8.87 12.97
CA VAL A 13 -14.24 -8.48 14.33
C VAL A 13 -12.77 -8.08 14.38
N ILE A 14 -12.49 -6.79 14.54
CA ILE A 14 -11.12 -6.24 14.58
C ILE A 14 -10.83 -5.84 16.02
N GLN A 15 -9.93 -6.57 16.70
CA GLN A 15 -9.59 -6.35 18.11
C GLN A 15 -10.84 -6.20 19.00
N GLY A 16 -11.80 -7.12 18.84
CA GLY A 16 -13.08 -7.11 19.54
C GLY A 16 -14.15 -6.14 19.02
N LYS A 17 -13.81 -5.22 18.10
CA LYS A 17 -14.79 -4.29 17.51
C LYS A 17 -15.46 -4.89 16.29
N LYS A 18 -16.78 -4.75 16.22
CA LYS A 18 -17.62 -5.35 15.18
C LYS A 18 -17.78 -4.40 14.01
N LEU A 19 -17.46 -4.90 12.82
CA LEU A 19 -17.64 -4.24 11.54
C LEU A 19 -18.59 -5.11 10.68
N PRO A 20 -19.85 -4.71 10.49
CA PRO A 20 -20.73 -5.38 9.54
C PRO A 20 -20.19 -5.21 8.11
N VAL A 21 -20.18 -6.29 7.34
CA VAL A 21 -19.69 -6.31 5.96
C VAL A 21 -20.66 -7.08 5.03
N HIS A 22 -20.48 -6.85 3.73
CA HIS A 22 -21.24 -7.44 2.65
C HIS A 22 -20.30 -8.36 1.86
N LYS A 23 -20.55 -9.68 1.89
CA LYS A 23 -19.72 -10.67 1.17
C LYS A 23 -19.63 -10.34 -0.31
N SER A 24 -20.71 -9.87 -0.93
CA SER A 24 -20.74 -9.46 -2.34
C SER A 24 -19.78 -8.32 -2.68
N VAL A 25 -19.36 -7.50 -1.71
CA VAL A 25 -18.42 -6.39 -1.90
C VAL A 25 -16.98 -6.84 -1.62
N ILE A 26 -16.74 -7.52 -0.50
CA ILE A 26 -15.37 -7.84 -0.08
C ILE A 26 -14.81 -9.09 -0.79
N CYS A 27 -15.65 -10.09 -1.09
CA CYS A 27 -15.20 -11.30 -1.79
C CYS A 27 -14.95 -11.05 -3.27
N THR A 28 -15.65 -10.09 -3.88
CA THR A 28 -15.42 -9.73 -5.30
C THR A 28 -14.10 -8.99 -5.51
N GLN A 29 -13.53 -8.42 -4.45
CA GLN A 29 -12.27 -7.68 -4.49
C GLN A 29 -11.08 -8.46 -3.94
N SER A 30 -11.32 -9.54 -3.20
CA SER A 30 -10.25 -10.30 -2.54
C SER A 30 -10.51 -11.79 -2.61
N GLU A 31 -9.60 -12.50 -3.28
CA GLU A 31 -9.58 -13.96 -3.30
C GLU A 31 -9.40 -14.55 -1.90
N TYR A 32 -8.69 -13.83 -1.01
CA TYR A 32 -8.57 -14.23 0.39
C TYR A 32 -9.94 -14.29 1.07
N PHE A 33 -10.75 -13.23 0.97
CA PHE A 33 -12.08 -13.22 1.59
C PHE A 33 -13.05 -14.18 0.90
N GLU A 34 -12.98 -14.33 -0.43
CA GLU A 34 -13.74 -15.35 -1.15
C GLU A 34 -13.48 -16.75 -0.58
N LYS A 35 -12.20 -17.11 -0.41
CA LYS A 35 -11.79 -18.41 0.16
C LYS A 35 -12.18 -18.54 1.62
N ALA A 36 -11.95 -17.50 2.43
CA ALA A 36 -12.24 -17.51 3.86
C ALA A 36 -13.75 -17.74 4.14
N PHE A 37 -14.63 -17.24 3.28
CA PHE A 37 -16.08 -17.45 3.43
C PHE A 37 -16.64 -18.71 2.76
N GLN A 38 -15.80 -19.63 2.28
CA GLN A 38 -16.26 -20.93 1.81
C GLN A 38 -16.73 -21.81 2.97
N ASP A 39 -17.79 -22.57 2.78
CA ASP A 39 -18.43 -23.41 3.81
C ASP A 39 -17.49 -24.46 4.44
N ALA A 40 -16.38 -24.78 3.77
CA ALA A 40 -15.33 -25.66 4.30
C ALA A 40 -14.58 -25.07 5.51
N PHE A 41 -14.72 -23.77 5.76
CA PHE A 41 -14.08 -23.06 6.86
C PHE A 41 -15.12 -22.60 7.91
N VAL A 42 -14.68 -22.42 9.16
CA VAL A 42 -15.55 -22.00 10.27
C VAL A 42 -16.17 -20.64 9.99
N GLU A 43 -15.44 -19.80 9.28
CA GLU A 43 -15.78 -18.45 8.86
C GLU A 43 -16.89 -18.46 7.79
N GLY A 44 -16.88 -19.42 6.86
CA GLY A 44 -17.97 -19.62 5.89
C GLY A 44 -19.30 -19.95 6.59
N SER A 45 -19.25 -20.89 7.54
CA SER A 45 -20.43 -21.33 8.31
C SER A 45 -20.91 -20.28 9.31
N SER A 46 -20.00 -19.58 10.00
CA SER A 46 -20.35 -18.58 11.01
C SER A 46 -20.67 -17.21 10.42
N GLY A 47 -20.14 -16.90 9.23
CA GLY A 47 -20.15 -15.56 8.65
C GLY A 47 -19.30 -14.55 9.43
N VAL A 48 -18.40 -15.00 10.32
CA VAL A 48 -17.57 -14.14 11.16
C VAL A 48 -16.08 -14.34 10.85
N LEU A 49 -15.37 -13.24 10.59
CA LEU A 49 -13.92 -13.18 10.49
C LEU A 49 -13.36 -12.40 11.68
N THR A 50 -12.31 -12.88 12.31
CA THR A 50 -11.70 -12.21 13.48
C THR A 50 -10.23 -11.90 13.24
N PHE A 51 -9.83 -10.67 13.54
CA PHE A 51 -8.46 -10.16 13.47
C PHE A 51 -8.07 -9.55 14.82
N ASP A 52 -7.41 -10.34 15.66
CA ASP A 52 -6.99 -9.90 17.00
C ASP A 52 -5.55 -9.36 17.04
N ASN A 53 -4.75 -9.65 16.01
CA ASN A 53 -3.35 -9.27 15.93
C ASN A 53 -3.14 -8.14 14.90
N GLY A 54 -2.04 -7.41 15.03
CA GLY A 54 -1.68 -6.31 14.13
C GLY A 54 -2.43 -5.01 14.46
N SER A 55 -2.37 -4.04 13.55
CA SER A 55 -3.01 -2.73 13.74
C SER A 55 -4.49 -2.77 13.39
N GLY A 56 -5.37 -2.51 14.37
CA GLY A 56 -6.80 -2.38 14.11
C GLY A 56 -7.13 -1.20 13.18
N ALA A 57 -6.35 -0.13 13.28
CA ALA A 57 -6.40 1.02 12.40
C ALA A 57 -6.10 0.66 10.94
N ALA A 58 -5.06 -0.14 10.69
CA ALA A 58 -4.74 -0.62 9.35
C ALA A 58 -5.84 -1.55 8.78
N HIS A 59 -6.37 -2.48 9.59
CA HIS A 59 -7.49 -3.32 9.16
C HIS A 59 -8.71 -2.48 8.77
N TRP A 60 -9.04 -1.46 9.57
CA TRP A 60 -10.14 -0.55 9.27
C TRP A 60 -9.97 0.12 7.91
N ARG A 61 -8.77 0.64 7.62
CA ARG A 61 -8.43 1.29 6.33
C ARG A 61 -8.55 0.33 5.15
N VAL A 62 -8.11 -0.92 5.29
CA VAL A 62 -8.31 -1.94 4.25
C VAL A 62 -9.79 -2.13 3.96
N PHE A 63 -10.61 -2.30 5.00
CA PHE A 63 -12.05 -2.50 4.79
C PHE A 63 -12.75 -1.25 4.27
N GLU A 64 -12.31 -0.05 4.64
CA GLU A 64 -12.82 1.18 4.04
C GLU A 64 -12.51 1.21 2.54
N TYR A 65 -11.26 0.91 2.15
CA TYR A 65 -10.81 0.85 0.76
C TYR A 65 -11.64 -0.12 -0.07
N LEU A 66 -11.97 -1.30 0.45
CA LEU A 66 -12.83 -2.26 -0.24
C LEU A 66 -14.24 -1.71 -0.53
N TYR A 67 -14.68 -0.61 0.05
CA TYR A 67 -16.00 -0.05 -0.27
C TYR A 67 -15.93 1.23 -1.09
N THR A 68 -14.83 1.97 -1.00
CA THR A 68 -14.74 3.34 -1.49
C THR A 68 -13.64 3.52 -2.54
N GLY A 69 -12.69 2.59 -2.62
CA GLY A 69 -11.45 2.72 -3.40
C GLY A 69 -10.42 3.67 -2.77
N ASP A 70 -10.64 4.13 -1.53
CA ASP A 70 -9.75 5.02 -0.78
C ASP A 70 -9.86 4.73 0.73
N TYR A 71 -8.95 5.25 1.54
CA TYR A 71 -9.07 5.21 2.99
C TYR A 71 -8.58 6.50 3.63
N SER A 72 -9.25 6.87 4.73
CA SER A 72 -8.92 8.10 5.44
C SER A 72 -7.57 8.00 6.14
N ASP A 73 -6.82 9.09 6.05
CA ASP A 73 -5.61 9.26 6.86
C ASP A 73 -5.96 9.44 8.33
N ASP A 74 -7.09 10.08 8.65
CA ASP A 74 -7.57 10.27 10.00
C ASP A 74 -8.62 9.23 10.35
N LEU A 75 -8.37 8.43 11.39
CA LEU A 75 -9.38 7.55 11.94
C LEU A 75 -10.21 8.28 12.99
N SER A 76 -11.51 8.41 12.71
CA SER A 76 -12.50 8.94 13.66
C SER A 76 -13.03 7.88 14.64
N HIS A 77 -12.48 6.68 14.60
CA HIS A 77 -13.01 5.50 15.29
C HIS A 77 -12.19 5.17 16.53
N ASP A 78 -12.74 4.30 17.39
CA ASP A 78 -12.19 3.94 18.71
C ASP A 78 -10.78 3.27 18.70
N PHE A 79 -10.10 3.16 17.55
CA PHE A 79 -8.77 2.54 17.48
C PHE A 79 -7.69 3.57 17.81
N GLU A 80 -6.64 3.13 18.48
CA GLU A 80 -5.40 3.89 18.49
C GLU A 80 -4.87 3.95 17.06
N ASP A 81 -4.64 5.16 16.56
CA ASP A 81 -4.18 5.35 15.19
C ASP A 81 -2.68 5.05 15.06
N ASP A 82 -2.26 4.63 13.87
CA ASP A 82 -0.85 4.35 13.59
C ASP A 82 -0.06 5.67 13.43
N PRO A 83 1.24 5.69 13.76
CA PRO A 83 2.10 6.82 13.44
C PRO A 83 2.06 7.15 11.94
N ALA A 84 2.14 8.44 11.59
CA ALA A 84 1.85 8.95 10.25
C ALA A 84 2.58 8.23 9.10
N LEU A 85 3.86 7.88 9.28
CA LEU A 85 4.66 7.17 8.28
C LEU A 85 4.54 5.64 8.32
N LEU A 86 3.91 5.08 9.36
CA LEU A 86 3.75 3.63 9.52
C LEU A 86 2.39 3.14 8.97
N LYS A 87 1.43 4.06 8.79
CA LYS A 87 0.08 3.78 8.27
C LYS A 87 0.11 2.96 6.98
N GLU A 88 0.81 3.47 5.98
CA GLU A 88 0.86 2.84 4.66
C GLU A 88 1.56 1.49 4.68
N ALA A 89 2.67 1.35 5.42
CA ALA A 89 3.38 0.08 5.54
C ALA A 89 2.50 -1.01 6.15
N ARG A 90 1.71 -0.67 7.18
CA ARG A 90 0.78 -1.61 7.82
C ARG A 90 -0.40 -1.96 6.93
N VAL A 91 -0.97 -0.98 6.22
CA VAL A 91 -2.02 -1.23 5.21
C VAL A 91 -1.48 -2.13 4.09
N TYR A 92 -0.26 -1.88 3.63
CA TYR A 92 0.40 -2.67 2.58
C TYR A 92 0.62 -4.12 3.00
N ALA A 93 1.06 -4.36 4.23
CA ALA A 93 1.23 -5.70 4.78
C ALA A 93 -0.08 -6.50 4.75
N LEU A 94 -1.18 -5.86 5.16
CA LEU A 94 -2.52 -6.45 5.11
C LEU A 94 -3.03 -6.62 3.67
N ALA A 95 -2.76 -5.65 2.80
CA ALA A 95 -3.10 -5.76 1.39
C ALA A 95 -2.42 -6.97 0.74
N ASN A 96 -1.15 -7.22 1.06
CA ASN A 96 -0.44 -8.41 0.64
C ASN A 96 -1.06 -9.70 1.22
N MET A 97 -1.41 -9.71 2.52
CA MET A 97 -2.08 -10.85 3.15
C MET A 97 -3.45 -11.15 2.52
N PHE A 98 -4.20 -10.12 2.13
CA PHE A 98 -5.54 -10.24 1.56
C PHE A 98 -5.55 -10.30 0.03
N PHE A 99 -4.37 -10.41 -0.61
CA PHE A 99 -4.21 -10.47 -2.06
C PHE A 99 -4.83 -9.27 -2.81
N LEU A 100 -4.59 -8.07 -2.30
CA LEU A 100 -5.09 -6.79 -2.83
C LEU A 100 -3.95 -6.00 -3.51
N GLU A 101 -3.57 -6.39 -4.72
CA GLU A 101 -2.45 -5.75 -5.45
C GLU A 101 -2.70 -4.26 -5.75
N ASP A 102 -3.93 -3.88 -6.08
CA ASP A 102 -4.27 -2.46 -6.31
C ASP A 102 -4.11 -1.62 -5.03
N LEU A 103 -4.45 -2.19 -3.86
CA LEU A 103 -4.24 -1.54 -2.58
C LEU A 103 -2.76 -1.45 -2.21
N LYS A 104 -1.94 -2.46 -2.56
CA LYS A 104 -0.48 -2.38 -2.41
C LYS A 104 0.10 -1.22 -3.21
N ALA A 105 -0.29 -1.08 -4.47
CA ALA A 105 0.13 0.02 -5.33
C ALA A 105 -0.33 1.38 -4.75
N PHE A 106 -1.59 1.45 -4.31
CA PHE A 106 -2.18 2.66 -3.71
C PHE A 106 -1.46 3.08 -2.42
N ALA A 107 -1.25 2.17 -1.48
CA ALA A 107 -0.53 2.43 -0.23
C ALA A 107 0.93 2.84 -0.48
N THR A 108 1.59 2.25 -1.48
CA THR A 108 2.96 2.65 -1.87
C THR A 108 2.99 4.09 -2.37
N ALA A 109 2.04 4.49 -3.23
CA ALA A 109 1.96 5.85 -3.73
C ALA A 109 1.70 6.87 -2.60
N LYS A 110 0.80 6.56 -1.66
CA LYS A 110 0.59 7.41 -0.47
C LYS A 110 1.83 7.53 0.39
N LEU A 111 2.59 6.43 0.56
CA LEU A 111 3.83 6.46 1.33
C LEU A 111 4.87 7.36 0.65
N GLN A 112 5.06 7.20 -0.66
CA GLN A 112 5.99 8.04 -1.44
C GLN A 112 5.70 9.53 -1.26
N GLN A 113 4.43 9.93 -1.37
CA GLN A 113 4.02 11.31 -1.14
C GLN A 113 4.39 11.80 0.28
N LYS A 114 4.09 11.01 1.31
CA LYS A 114 4.42 11.38 2.71
C LYS A 114 5.92 11.46 2.96
N LEU A 115 6.71 10.63 2.29
CA LEU A 115 8.16 10.64 2.44
C LEU A 115 8.79 11.93 1.89
N GLU A 116 8.20 12.57 0.87
CA GLU A 116 8.67 13.88 0.37
C GLU A 116 8.64 14.96 1.47
N GLU A 117 7.68 14.86 2.40
CA GLU A 117 7.46 15.85 3.46
C GLU A 117 8.13 15.46 4.79
N LEU A 118 8.15 14.17 5.13
CA LEU A 118 8.46 13.68 6.48
C LEU A 118 9.81 12.96 6.62
N TRP A 119 10.64 12.91 5.57
CA TRP A 119 11.95 12.23 5.61
C TRP A 119 12.92 12.77 6.69
N THR A 120 12.76 14.03 7.12
CA THR A 120 13.56 14.64 8.21
C THR A 120 13.07 14.28 9.61
N SER A 121 11.89 13.69 9.74
CA SER A 121 11.28 13.37 11.03
C SER A 121 11.99 12.20 11.72
N GLU A 122 11.88 12.14 13.04
CA GLU A 122 12.35 11.00 13.83
C GLU A 122 11.59 9.69 13.50
N SER A 123 10.44 9.80 12.81
CA SER A 123 9.64 8.66 12.38
C SER A 123 10.13 8.00 11.10
N PHE A 124 11.01 8.65 10.33
CA PHE A 124 11.51 8.06 9.07
C PHE A 124 12.34 6.78 9.29
N PRO A 125 13.29 6.72 10.24
CA PRO A 125 13.95 5.46 10.59
C PRO A 125 12.99 4.36 11.04
N GLU A 126 11.96 4.69 11.83
CA GLU A 126 10.94 3.71 12.24
C GLU A 126 10.10 3.22 11.06
N CYS A 127 9.78 4.10 10.10
CA CYS A 127 9.13 3.73 8.85
C CYS A 127 9.97 2.72 8.06
N ILE A 128 11.29 2.93 7.97
CA ILE A 128 12.17 1.99 7.29
C ILE A 128 12.12 0.63 7.98
N ARG A 129 12.21 0.59 9.32
CA ARG A 129 12.12 -0.67 10.07
C ARG A 129 10.79 -1.39 9.81
N GLU A 130 9.67 -0.66 9.89
CA GLU A 130 8.34 -1.22 9.63
C GLU A 130 8.23 -1.78 8.19
N VAL A 131 8.69 -1.03 7.17
CA VAL A 131 8.71 -1.50 5.77
C VAL A 131 9.50 -2.79 5.63
N TYR A 132 10.71 -2.86 6.18
CA TYR A 132 11.55 -4.07 6.06
C TYR A 132 11.07 -5.24 6.92
N ALA A 133 10.37 -4.97 8.02
CA ALA A 133 9.75 -5.99 8.86
C ALA A 133 8.47 -6.59 8.22
N THR A 134 7.77 -5.82 7.38
CA THR A 134 6.48 -6.21 6.81
C THR A 134 6.53 -6.67 5.36
N THR A 135 7.65 -6.45 4.67
CA THR A 135 7.84 -6.85 3.27
C THR A 135 9.00 -7.86 3.15
N PRO A 136 8.82 -8.98 2.42
CA PRO A 136 9.94 -9.87 2.09
C PRO A 136 10.84 -9.27 1.01
N GLU A 137 12.03 -9.84 0.80
CA GLU A 137 12.99 -9.37 -0.23
C GLU A 137 12.40 -9.37 -1.65
N SER A 138 11.52 -10.31 -1.98
CA SER A 138 10.84 -10.36 -3.27
C SER A 138 9.85 -9.20 -3.49
N ASP A 139 9.40 -8.54 -2.42
CA ASP A 139 8.47 -7.44 -2.49
C ASP A 139 9.18 -6.09 -2.33
N ARG A 140 9.56 -5.52 -3.47
CA ARG A 140 10.50 -4.39 -3.54
C ARG A 140 9.85 -3.02 -3.54
N ALA A 141 8.53 -2.90 -3.69
CA ALA A 141 7.90 -1.60 -3.98
C ALA A 141 8.13 -0.57 -2.85
N MET A 142 7.76 -0.91 -1.62
CA MET A 142 7.99 -0.04 -0.46
C MET A 142 9.46 0.03 -0.05
N ARG A 143 10.20 -1.08 -0.15
CA ARG A 143 11.65 -1.11 0.13
C ARG A 143 12.41 -0.12 -0.75
N SER A 144 12.08 -0.09 -2.04
CA SER A 144 12.68 0.84 -3.00
C SER A 144 12.32 2.28 -2.70
N ALA A 145 11.06 2.56 -2.34
CA ALA A 145 10.61 3.91 -2.00
C ALA A 145 11.43 4.52 -0.85
N VAL A 146 11.60 3.79 0.26
CA VAL A 146 12.36 4.31 1.40
C VAL A 146 13.87 4.42 1.12
N VAL A 147 14.42 3.52 0.30
CA VAL A 147 15.83 3.55 -0.10
C VAL A 147 16.13 4.74 -1.00
N GLU A 148 15.27 5.04 -1.99
CA GLU A 148 15.47 6.18 -2.88
C GLU A 148 15.40 7.51 -2.10
N VAL A 149 14.43 7.68 -1.19
CA VAL A 149 14.40 8.86 -0.32
C VAL A 149 15.66 8.96 0.56
N ALA A 150 16.12 7.84 1.13
CA ALA A 150 17.34 7.83 1.93
C ALA A 150 18.60 8.21 1.12
N LYS A 151 18.64 7.81 -0.15
CA LYS A 151 19.74 8.07 -1.08
C LYS A 151 19.75 9.53 -1.52
N ASP A 152 18.59 10.08 -1.87
CA ASP A 152 18.43 11.46 -2.30
C ASP A 152 18.79 12.47 -1.18
N HIS A 153 18.60 12.07 0.08
CA HIS A 153 18.86 12.90 1.26
C HIS A 153 20.07 12.45 2.10
N VAL A 154 21.05 11.76 1.49
CA VAL A 154 22.21 11.17 2.19
C VAL A 154 23.01 12.15 3.07
N ARG A 155 23.13 13.42 2.67
CA ARG A 155 23.96 14.40 3.41
C ARG A 155 23.29 14.84 4.71
N GLU A 156 21.98 14.99 4.70
CA GLU A 156 21.16 15.42 5.82
C GLU A 156 20.92 14.25 6.77
N LEU A 157 20.51 13.10 6.23
CA LEU A 157 20.33 11.86 6.99
C LEU A 157 21.63 11.38 7.63
N GLY A 158 22.77 11.56 6.94
CA GLY A 158 24.09 11.28 7.47
C GLY A 158 24.51 12.16 8.67
N LYS A 159 23.73 13.16 9.05
CA LYS A 159 23.92 13.94 10.30
C LYS A 159 23.00 13.47 11.43
N MET A 160 21.89 12.81 11.10
CA MET A 160 20.90 12.34 12.06
C MET A 160 21.43 11.13 12.85
N VAL A 161 21.35 11.21 14.19
CA VAL A 161 21.81 10.12 15.07
C VAL A 161 20.95 8.87 14.85
N LEU A 162 19.63 9.01 14.83
CA LEU A 162 18.70 7.90 14.64
C LEU A 162 18.92 7.14 13.33
N PHE A 163 19.23 7.85 12.24
CA PHE A 163 19.52 7.21 10.95
C PHE A 163 20.86 6.45 10.98
N LYS A 164 21.88 6.98 11.66
CA LYS A 164 23.15 6.25 11.87
C LYS A 164 22.95 5.00 12.73
N ASP A 165 22.09 5.07 13.73
CA ASP A 165 21.77 3.92 14.58
C ASP A 165 21.07 2.84 13.76
N LEU A 166 20.10 3.21 12.92
CA LEU A 166 19.50 2.30 11.94
C LEU A 166 20.54 1.62 11.04
N LEU A 167 21.52 2.35 10.51
CA LEU A 167 22.59 1.74 9.69
C LEU A 167 23.49 0.79 10.49
N ARG A 168 23.71 1.05 11.79
CA ARG A 168 24.51 0.19 12.67
C ARG A 168 23.78 -1.10 13.04
N GLU A 169 22.45 -1.11 13.01
CA GLU A 169 21.64 -2.33 13.16
C GLU A 169 21.92 -3.34 12.03
N GLY A 170 22.27 -2.84 10.83
CA GLY A 170 22.56 -3.66 9.66
C GLY A 170 21.31 -4.21 8.98
N GLY A 171 21.37 -5.45 8.51
CA GLY A 171 20.27 -6.12 7.82
C GLY A 171 20.06 -5.66 6.37
N ASP A 172 18.98 -6.14 5.76
CA ASP A 172 18.66 -5.93 4.34
C ASP A 172 18.62 -4.45 3.96
N PHE A 173 18.08 -3.58 4.82
CA PHE A 173 18.04 -2.14 4.54
C PHE A 173 19.44 -1.56 4.34
N ALA A 174 20.40 -1.90 5.22
CA ALA A 174 21.75 -1.38 5.10
C ALA A 174 22.44 -1.87 3.82
N VAL A 175 22.16 -3.11 3.41
CA VAL A 175 22.66 -3.68 2.14
C VAL A 175 22.04 -2.95 0.95
N ASP A 176 20.72 -2.88 0.89
CA ASP A 176 19.96 -2.21 -0.17
C ASP A 176 20.35 -0.74 -0.32
N TYR A 177 20.53 -0.05 0.81
CA TYR A 177 20.97 1.34 0.85
C TYR A 177 22.41 1.51 0.36
N PHE A 178 23.33 0.65 0.79
CA PHE A 178 24.71 0.67 0.32
C PHE A 178 24.79 0.43 -1.19
N GLU A 179 24.08 -0.57 -1.68
CA GLU A 179 24.04 -0.91 -3.11
C GLU A 179 23.48 0.23 -3.95
N SER A 180 22.39 0.88 -3.50
CA SER A 180 21.79 1.99 -4.26
C SER A 180 22.70 3.21 -4.36
N VAL A 181 23.55 3.45 -3.36
CA VAL A 181 24.52 4.56 -3.33
C VAL A 181 25.76 4.25 -4.17
N VAL A 182 26.28 3.02 -4.10
CA VAL A 182 27.53 2.63 -4.77
C VAL A 182 27.33 2.25 -6.23
N PHE A 183 26.20 1.61 -6.54
CA PHE A 183 25.86 1.11 -7.86
C PHE A 183 24.55 1.76 -8.35
N PRO A 184 24.53 3.08 -8.60
CA PRO A 184 23.33 3.74 -9.06
C PRO A 184 22.88 3.12 -10.39
N ALA A 185 21.57 2.88 -10.51
CA ALA A 185 20.99 2.40 -11.76
C ALA A 185 21.39 3.36 -12.91
N PRO A 186 21.67 2.82 -14.11
CA PRO A 186 21.92 3.67 -15.27
C PRO A 186 20.73 4.63 -15.45
N PRO A 187 20.95 5.90 -15.84
CA PRO A 187 19.86 6.82 -16.09
C PRO A 187 18.90 6.18 -17.10
N ALA A 188 17.62 6.13 -16.74
CA ALA A 188 16.58 5.56 -17.60
C ALA A 188 16.67 6.23 -18.97
N VAL A 189 17.04 5.46 -19.99
CA VAL A 189 17.05 5.95 -21.37
C VAL A 189 15.59 6.23 -21.69
N LEU A 190 15.23 7.51 -21.79
CA LEU A 190 13.94 7.96 -22.30
C LEU A 190 13.73 7.26 -23.65
N SER A 191 12.97 6.17 -23.63
CA SER A 191 12.50 5.53 -24.85
C SER A 191 11.45 6.46 -25.42
N THR A 192 11.92 7.41 -26.23
CA THR A 192 11.09 8.17 -27.15
C THR A 192 10.48 7.17 -28.11
N HIS A 193 9.33 6.61 -27.74
CA HIS A 193 8.44 5.97 -28.71
C HIS A 193 7.97 7.05 -29.69
N LEU A 194 8.78 7.25 -30.73
CA LEU A 194 8.37 7.82 -32.00
C LEU A 194 7.17 7.00 -32.49
N ARG A 195 5.98 7.60 -32.38
CA ARG A 195 4.76 7.06 -32.99
C ARG A 195 4.84 7.31 -34.50
N ALA A 196 5.63 6.50 -35.19
CA ALA A 196 5.56 6.35 -36.64
C ALA A 196 4.31 5.51 -36.95
N GLY A 197 3.20 6.17 -37.23
CA GLY A 197 1.99 5.56 -37.78
C GLY A 197 1.65 6.20 -39.11
N GLY A 198 2.34 5.77 -40.17
CA GLY A 198 2.02 6.14 -41.54
C GLY A 198 0.79 5.37 -42.05
N LEU A 199 -0.08 6.12 -42.73
CA LEU A 199 -0.81 5.80 -43.97
C LEU A 199 -1.70 4.54 -43.99
N PHE A 200 -3.01 4.74 -44.22
CA PHE A 200 -3.70 4.40 -45.48
C PHE A 200 -5.21 4.66 -45.35
N GLY A 201 -5.81 5.27 -46.38
CA GLY A 201 -7.28 5.30 -46.53
C GLY A 201 -7.81 6.59 -47.13
N GLY A 202 -7.59 6.81 -48.43
CA GLY A 202 -8.30 7.85 -49.17
C GLY A 202 -9.75 7.45 -49.44
N THR A 203 -10.66 8.43 -49.49
CA THR A 203 -11.36 8.85 -50.72
C THR A 203 -12.32 9.99 -50.44
N CYS A 204 -12.46 10.83 -51.47
CA CYS A 204 -13.21 12.08 -51.56
C CYS A 204 -14.68 11.99 -51.12
N LYS A 205 -15.22 13.12 -50.65
CA LYS A 205 -16.50 13.65 -51.13
C LYS A 205 -16.59 15.17 -50.96
N ASN A 206 -17.31 15.75 -51.91
CA ASN A 206 -17.32 17.13 -52.36
C ASN A 206 -17.89 18.17 -51.38
N SER A 207 -17.42 19.39 -51.65
CA SER A 207 -18.03 20.70 -51.47
C SER A 207 -19.56 20.81 -51.64
N SER A 208 -20.16 21.49 -50.67
CA SER A 208 -21.02 22.69 -50.79
C SER A 208 -22.41 22.69 -51.47
N VAL A 209 -23.32 23.32 -50.72
CA VAL A 209 -24.50 24.15 -51.06
C VAL A 209 -25.87 23.49 -51.35
N TRP A 210 -26.84 23.99 -50.54
CA TRP A 210 -28.31 23.88 -50.50
C TRP A 210 -28.88 22.67 -49.76
#